data_AF-A0A1X9QDR8-F1
#
_entry.id   AF-A0A1X9QDR8-F1
#
_cell.length_a   1.000
_cell.length_b   1.000
_cell.length_c   1.000
_cell.angle_alpha   90.00
_cell.angle_beta   90.00
_cell.angle_gamma   90.00
#
_symmetry.space_group_name_H-M   'P 1'
#
loop_
_entity.id
_entity.type
_entity.pdbx_description
1 polymer ?
#
loop_
_entity_poly.entity_id
_entity_poly.type
_entity_poly.pdbx_seq_one_letter_code
_entity_poly.pdbx_strand_id
1 'polypeptide(L)'
;MASAVATGLAAAGGTVLGVLRTLLGLVRSLVTRKPFRIDIPLPLLPVDIVIVQNPAQIQAINKSPACGRLHAVPTSQMPKWVQLYFSATRFHDDRKDTWFIPFEAEVPATHAAARRSTISRLLASGHTQDDVYKVAKIVRAGGDLEKLADYLVPMVNSRFIDGKPIPKPAIDAARTALNSIGDAIRPGNYQTAHQGMHELGDFCTAAITLPPEQLKPMDVAHNMSAVACSFTKAVLTLKANPTTPIDQLFTIPRNLPTPNIPRIAVASSTCGDLLAYPTVPNKTIFLLSLASAAGATKSLFYTFGSGTPERSCAFKPFFEAFMSDLQKELVRQGPPAKKAV
;
A
#
# COMPACT_ATOMS: atom_id res chain seq x y z
N MET A 1 14.59 24.35 -39.13
CA MET A 1 14.63 22.91 -39.45
C MET A 1 15.79 22.14 -38.78
N ALA A 2 17.00 22.71 -38.62
CA ALA A 2 18.10 22.03 -37.91
C ALA A 2 17.83 21.75 -36.40
N SER A 3 17.03 22.59 -35.73
CA SER A 3 16.65 22.42 -34.31
C SER A 3 15.69 21.24 -34.06
N ALA A 4 14.88 20.84 -35.06
CA ALA A 4 13.93 19.73 -34.94
C ALA A 4 14.58 18.35 -35.18
N VAL A 5 15.69 18.31 -35.94
CA VAL A 5 16.44 17.08 -36.21
C VAL A 5 17.33 16.71 -35.01
N ALA A 6 17.90 17.72 -34.32
CA ALA A 6 18.70 17.49 -33.11
C ALA A 6 17.86 16.97 -31.92
N THR A 7 16.62 17.43 -31.76
CA THR A 7 15.67 16.89 -30.76
C THR A 7 15.22 15.46 -31.10
N GLY A 8 15.05 15.14 -32.38
CA GLY A 8 14.73 13.78 -32.83
C GLY A 8 15.84 12.76 -32.55
N LEU A 9 17.10 13.11 -32.81
CA LEU A 9 18.26 12.25 -32.55
C LEU A 9 18.56 12.07 -31.04
N ALA A 10 18.39 13.12 -30.22
CA ALA A 10 18.56 13.02 -28.78
C ALA A 10 17.47 12.18 -28.10
N ALA A 11 16.22 12.29 -28.56
CA ALA A 11 15.10 11.47 -28.09
C ALA A 11 15.25 10.00 -28.50
N ALA A 12 15.74 9.73 -29.70
CA ALA A 12 16.04 8.37 -30.15
C ALA A 12 17.21 7.75 -29.37
N GLY A 13 18.31 8.50 -29.16
CA GLY A 13 19.47 8.04 -28.41
C GLY A 13 19.18 7.76 -26.93
N GLY A 14 18.37 8.61 -26.28
CA GLY A 14 17.88 8.37 -24.92
C GLY A 14 17.07 7.07 -24.82
N THR A 15 16.11 6.88 -25.74
CA THR A 15 15.23 5.70 -25.76
C THR A 15 16.01 4.40 -25.93
N VAL A 16 16.97 4.36 -26.86
CA VAL A 16 17.83 3.18 -27.08
C VAL A 16 18.68 2.86 -25.84
N LEU A 17 19.24 3.89 -25.19
CA LEU A 17 20.04 3.72 -23.97
C LEU A 17 19.22 3.21 -22.79
N GLY A 18 17.98 3.70 -22.62
CA GLY A 18 17.06 3.21 -21.57
C GLY A 18 16.64 1.75 -21.77
N VAL A 19 16.33 1.36 -23.01
CA VAL A 19 16.04 -0.03 -23.36
C VAL A 19 17.24 -0.93 -23.06
N LEU A 20 18.45 -0.54 -23.46
CA LEU A 20 19.69 -1.29 -23.17
C LEU A 20 19.94 -1.42 -21.67
N ARG A 21 19.74 -0.34 -20.89
CA ARG A 21 19.86 -0.37 -19.42
C ARG A 21 18.84 -1.28 -18.77
N THR A 22 17.61 -1.31 -19.28
CA THR A 22 16.54 -2.21 -18.81
C THR A 22 16.89 -3.66 -19.11
N LEU A 23 17.34 -3.98 -20.32
CA LEU A 23 17.79 -5.33 -20.70
C LEU A 23 18.98 -5.79 -19.84
N LEU A 24 19.97 -4.91 -19.62
CA LEU A 24 21.10 -5.21 -18.73
C LEU A 24 20.63 -5.47 -17.30
N GLY A 25 19.68 -4.67 -16.80
CA GLY A 25 19.04 -4.87 -15.51
C GLY A 25 18.36 -6.24 -15.39
N LEU A 26 17.66 -6.68 -16.45
CA LEU A 26 16.98 -7.97 -16.51
C LEU A 26 17.99 -9.13 -16.43
N VAL A 27 19.01 -9.11 -17.28
CA VAL A 27 20.06 -10.14 -17.30
C VAL A 27 20.74 -10.23 -15.93
N ARG A 28 21.11 -9.08 -15.34
CA ARG A 28 21.75 -9.04 -14.03
C ARG A 28 20.84 -9.55 -12.91
N SER A 29 19.54 -9.25 -12.95
CA SER A 29 18.56 -9.77 -12.01
C SER A 29 18.46 -11.30 -12.06
N LEU A 30 18.46 -11.88 -13.26
CA LEU A 30 18.39 -13.32 -13.47
C LEU A 30 19.66 -14.05 -13.00
N VAL A 31 20.84 -13.48 -13.29
CA VAL A 31 22.14 -14.12 -12.99
C VAL A 31 22.60 -13.90 -11.56
N THR A 32 22.40 -12.69 -11.01
CA THR A 32 23.03 -12.28 -9.73
C THR A 32 22.03 -12.01 -8.60
N ARG A 33 20.73 -12.22 -8.83
CA ARG A 33 19.65 -11.90 -7.86
C ARG A 33 19.70 -10.44 -7.36
N LYS A 34 20.28 -9.54 -8.15
CA LYS A 34 20.30 -8.09 -7.88
C LYS A 34 18.97 -7.45 -8.29
N PRO A 35 18.66 -6.23 -7.80
CA PRO A 35 17.45 -5.52 -8.19
C PRO A 35 17.31 -5.36 -9.71
N PHE A 36 16.09 -5.49 -10.20
CA PHE A 36 15.75 -5.23 -11.59
C PHE A 36 15.43 -3.74 -11.77
N ARG A 37 16.03 -3.07 -12.75
CA ARG A 37 15.78 -1.64 -13.01
C ARG A 37 15.15 -1.45 -14.39
N ILE A 38 14.05 -0.72 -14.41
CA ILE A 38 13.33 -0.27 -15.60
C ILE A 38 13.67 1.21 -15.79
N ASP A 39 14.34 1.56 -16.87
CA ASP A 39 14.70 2.93 -17.25
C ASP A 39 14.11 3.22 -18.62
N ILE A 40 12.97 3.91 -18.66
CA ILE A 40 12.26 4.30 -19.87
C ILE A 40 12.25 5.84 -19.93
N PRO A 41 13.15 6.45 -20.73
CA PRO A 41 13.25 7.90 -20.83
C PRO A 41 12.20 8.46 -21.80
N LEU A 42 10.92 8.27 -21.47
CA LEU A 42 9.85 8.88 -22.24
C LEU A 42 9.90 10.40 -22.06
N PRO A 43 9.75 11.19 -23.15
CA PRO A 43 9.86 12.65 -23.10
C PRO A 43 8.87 13.32 -22.13
N LEU A 44 7.69 12.72 -21.94
CA LEU A 44 6.60 13.29 -21.14
C LEU A 44 6.47 12.67 -19.75
N LEU A 45 6.89 11.41 -19.59
CA LEU A 45 6.72 10.62 -18.36
C LEU A 45 7.94 9.71 -18.18
N PRO A 46 9.12 10.24 -17.81
CA PRO A 46 10.28 9.40 -17.58
C PRO A 46 10.01 8.42 -16.43
N VAL A 47 10.26 7.13 -16.68
CA VAL A 47 10.08 6.04 -15.72
C VAL A 47 11.44 5.50 -15.35
N ASP A 48 11.81 5.65 -14.08
CA ASP A 48 13.02 5.04 -13.52
C ASP A 48 12.63 4.29 -12.25
N ILE A 49 12.44 2.98 -12.37
CA ILE A 49 11.93 2.12 -11.30
C ILE A 49 12.92 1.00 -11.02
N VAL A 50 13.28 0.83 -9.76
CA VAL A 50 14.08 -0.29 -9.25
C VAL A 50 13.18 -1.23 -8.46
N ILE A 51 12.98 -2.45 -8.95
CA ILE A 51 12.23 -3.51 -8.28
C ILE A 51 13.19 -4.34 -7.41
N VAL A 52 12.93 -4.35 -6.10
CA VAL A 52 13.76 -5.05 -5.10
C VAL A 52 12.94 -6.18 -4.48
N GLN A 53 13.35 -7.43 -4.67
CA GLN A 53 12.61 -8.61 -4.21
C GLN A 53 13.27 -9.34 -3.04
N ASN A 54 14.59 -9.19 -2.87
CA ASN A 54 15.34 -9.87 -1.82
C ASN A 54 15.14 -9.15 -0.46
N PRO A 55 14.76 -9.87 0.62
CA PRO A 55 14.55 -9.28 1.94
C PRO A 55 15.75 -8.49 2.49
N ALA A 56 16.97 -9.00 2.35
CA ALA A 56 18.17 -8.33 2.84
C ALA A 56 18.44 -7.04 2.06
N GLN A 57 18.22 -7.04 0.75
CA GLN A 57 18.31 -5.83 -0.08
C GLN A 57 17.23 -4.81 0.26
N ILE A 58 16.00 -5.25 0.55
CA ILE A 58 14.92 -4.36 1.04
C ILE A 58 15.36 -3.66 2.34
N GLN A 59 15.95 -4.40 3.28
CA GLN A 59 16.47 -3.83 4.52
C GLN A 59 17.64 -2.87 4.29
N ALA A 60 18.55 -3.21 3.37
CA ALA A 60 19.65 -2.33 2.99
C ALA A 60 19.13 -1.01 2.40
N ILE A 61 18.14 -1.06 1.50
CA ILE A 61 17.51 0.14 0.93
C ILE A 61 16.80 0.96 2.01
N ASN A 62 16.05 0.34 2.92
CA ASN A 62 15.36 1.05 4.00
C ASN A 62 16.31 1.75 4.99
N LYS A 63 17.55 1.28 5.11
CA LYS A 63 18.59 1.86 5.97
C LYS A 63 19.50 2.86 5.24
N SER A 64 19.43 2.93 3.91
CA SER A 64 20.28 3.79 3.11
C SER A 64 19.87 5.26 3.27
N PRO A 65 20.80 6.18 3.60
CA PRO A 65 20.50 7.61 3.64
C PRO A 65 20.21 8.18 2.24
N ALA A 66 20.59 7.48 1.16
CA ALA A 66 20.29 7.87 -0.20
C ALA A 66 18.86 7.52 -0.65
N CYS A 67 18.11 6.77 0.18
CA CYS A 67 16.77 6.30 -0.14
C CYS A 67 15.77 6.83 0.90
N GLY A 68 14.91 7.75 0.48
CA GLY A 68 13.85 8.32 1.29
C GLY A 68 12.52 7.61 1.13
N ARG A 69 11.58 7.94 2.03
CA ARG A 69 10.15 7.71 1.80
C ARG A 69 9.67 8.66 0.70
N LEU A 70 8.54 8.38 0.06
CA LEU A 70 8.07 9.19 -1.07
C LEU A 70 8.07 10.69 -0.76
N HIS A 71 7.45 11.10 0.34
CA HIS A 71 7.39 12.50 0.77
C HIS A 71 8.65 12.94 1.56
N ALA A 72 9.82 12.44 1.17
CA ALA A 72 11.13 13.05 1.48
C ALA A 72 11.50 14.14 0.47
N VAL A 73 10.75 14.21 -0.61
CA VAL A 73 10.87 15.15 -1.69
C VAL A 73 9.51 15.83 -1.80
N PRO A 74 9.43 17.15 -2.01
CA PRO A 74 8.15 17.81 -2.25
C PRO A 74 7.38 17.13 -3.38
N THR A 75 6.07 16.92 -3.22
CA THR A 75 5.22 16.22 -4.22
C THR A 75 5.38 16.80 -5.62
N SER A 76 5.48 18.13 -5.73
CA SER A 76 5.68 18.84 -6.99
C SER A 76 6.95 18.43 -7.75
N GLN A 77 7.98 17.94 -7.04
CA GLN A 77 9.27 17.52 -7.60
C GLN A 77 9.34 16.01 -7.88
N MET A 78 8.37 15.21 -7.45
CA MET A 78 8.31 13.78 -7.75
C MET A 78 8.04 13.54 -9.25
N PRO A 79 8.32 12.35 -9.81
CA PRO A 79 7.95 12.04 -11.18
C PRO A 79 6.45 12.22 -11.42
N LYS A 80 6.06 12.72 -12.60
CA LYS A 80 4.64 12.99 -12.91
C LYS A 80 3.75 11.76 -12.81
N TRP A 81 4.26 10.58 -13.16
CA TRP A 81 3.51 9.33 -13.01
C TRP A 81 3.27 8.98 -11.53
N VAL A 82 4.18 9.35 -10.62
CA VAL A 82 4.02 9.16 -9.17
C VAL A 82 2.94 10.11 -8.67
N GLN A 83 3.02 11.40 -9.02
CA GLN A 83 1.99 12.41 -8.67
C GLN A 83 0.60 11.93 -9.11
N LEU A 84 0.49 11.53 -10.38
CA LEU A 84 -0.76 11.02 -10.95
C LEU A 84 -1.22 9.77 -10.20
N TYR A 85 -0.39 8.74 -10.08
CA TYR A 85 -0.79 7.49 -9.42
C TYR A 85 -1.26 7.72 -7.98
N PHE A 86 -0.47 8.42 -7.15
CA PHE A 86 -0.76 8.53 -5.73
C PHE A 86 -1.98 9.39 -5.41
N SER A 87 -2.30 10.39 -6.23
CA SER A 87 -3.51 11.24 -6.06
C SER A 87 -4.83 10.44 -6.00
N ALA A 88 -4.87 9.26 -6.62
CA ALA A 88 -6.05 8.39 -6.65
C ALA A 88 -5.92 7.16 -5.72
N THR A 89 -4.95 7.18 -4.80
CA THR A 89 -4.70 6.08 -3.86
C THR A 89 -5.01 6.49 -2.44
N ARG A 90 -5.15 5.48 -1.57
CA ARG A 90 -5.34 5.62 -0.12
C ARG A 90 -4.13 6.17 0.66
N PHE A 91 -3.20 6.86 0.00
CA PHE A 91 -1.91 7.22 0.56
C PHE A 91 -1.57 8.71 0.47
N HIS A 92 -2.33 9.48 -0.32
CA HIS A 92 -2.11 10.90 -0.55
C HIS A 92 -3.45 11.61 -0.80
N ASP A 93 -3.66 12.74 -0.13
CA ASP A 93 -4.66 13.74 -0.51
C ASP A 93 -3.93 14.87 -1.25
N ASP A 94 -4.14 14.95 -2.55
CA ASP A 94 -3.48 15.89 -3.45
C ASP A 94 -3.98 17.33 -3.29
N ARG A 95 -5.20 17.55 -2.78
CA ARG A 95 -5.74 18.90 -2.52
C ARG A 95 -5.05 19.57 -1.34
N LYS A 96 -4.64 18.76 -0.36
CA LYS A 96 -4.00 19.22 0.89
C LYS A 96 -2.53 18.86 1.00
N ASP A 97 -1.98 18.25 -0.05
CA ASP A 97 -0.65 17.62 -0.08
C ASP A 97 -0.30 16.82 1.19
N THR A 98 -1.27 16.05 1.70
CA THR A 98 -1.12 15.30 2.94
C THR A 98 -0.90 13.83 2.65
N TRP A 99 0.14 13.25 3.26
CA TRP A 99 0.54 11.86 3.02
C TRP A 99 0.24 10.96 4.20
N PHE A 100 0.02 9.67 3.91
CA PHE A 100 -0.09 8.65 4.93
C PHE A 100 1.23 8.50 5.70
N ILE A 101 1.16 8.32 7.02
CA ILE A 101 2.31 8.38 7.94
C ILE A 101 3.56 7.60 7.51
N PRO A 102 3.53 6.41 6.88
CA PRO A 102 4.73 5.70 6.47
C PRO A 102 5.45 6.33 5.27
N PHE A 103 4.84 7.31 4.59
CA PHE A 103 5.42 8.03 3.45
C PHE A 103 5.99 9.41 3.78
N GLU A 104 5.59 10.02 4.90
CA GLU A 104 6.03 11.37 5.31
C GLU A 104 7.46 11.37 5.85
N ALA A 105 8.49 11.73 5.09
CA ALA A 105 9.86 11.67 5.61
C ALA A 105 10.21 12.83 6.54
N GLU A 106 9.59 14.00 6.35
CA GLU A 106 9.88 15.23 7.09
C GLU A 106 9.32 15.23 8.52
N VAL A 107 8.43 14.30 8.85
CA VAL A 107 7.86 14.20 10.19
C VAL A 107 8.90 13.59 11.14
N PRO A 108 9.30 14.31 12.20
CA PRO A 108 10.20 13.79 13.23
C PRO A 108 9.74 12.42 13.73
N ALA A 109 10.69 11.53 14.05
CA ALA A 109 10.37 10.19 14.52
C ALA A 109 9.42 10.19 15.73
N THR A 110 9.54 11.20 16.60
CA THR A 110 8.65 11.42 17.76
C THR A 110 7.20 11.67 17.36
N HIS A 111 6.94 12.54 16.38
CA HIS A 111 5.60 12.79 15.85
C HIS A 111 5.03 11.56 15.13
N ALA A 112 5.87 10.85 14.35
CA ALA A 112 5.44 9.62 13.71
C ALA A 112 5.06 8.54 14.75
N ALA A 113 5.86 8.41 15.81
CA ALA A 113 5.58 7.50 16.91
C ALA A 113 4.30 7.89 17.67
N ALA A 114 4.05 9.18 17.90
CA ALA A 114 2.84 9.67 18.57
C ALA A 114 1.57 9.34 17.79
N ARG A 115 1.52 9.65 16.48
CA ARG A 115 0.38 9.29 15.62
C ARG A 115 0.16 7.79 15.55
N ARG A 116 1.25 7.02 15.37
CA ARG A 116 1.15 5.55 15.38
C ARG A 116 0.63 5.03 16.71
N SER A 117 1.08 5.59 17.84
CA SER A 117 0.62 5.22 19.18
C SER A 117 -0.88 5.49 19.35
N THR A 118 -1.37 6.65 18.90
CA THR A 118 -2.81 6.97 18.88
C THR A 118 -3.59 5.93 18.07
N ILE A 119 -3.15 5.60 16.86
CA ILE A 119 -3.81 4.61 16.02
C ILE A 119 -3.80 3.22 16.70
N SER A 120 -2.66 2.80 17.26
CA SER A 120 -2.53 1.54 17.99
C SER A 120 -3.45 1.47 19.21
N ARG A 121 -3.54 2.56 20.00
CA ARG A 121 -4.43 2.65 21.15
C ARG A 121 -5.89 2.51 20.75
N LEU A 122 -6.31 3.19 19.69
CA LEU A 122 -7.69 3.08 19.19
C LEU A 122 -7.97 1.66 18.69
N LEU A 123 -7.05 1.04 17.96
CA LEU A 123 -7.20 -0.35 17.50
C LEU A 123 -7.18 -1.39 18.63
N ALA A 124 -6.54 -1.08 19.77
CA ALA A 124 -6.43 -1.98 20.92
C ALA A 124 -7.79 -2.30 21.58
N SER A 125 -8.86 -1.56 21.29
CA SER A 125 -10.22 -1.94 21.67
C SER A 125 -10.65 -3.29 21.04
N GLY A 126 -9.94 -3.74 20.00
CA GLY A 126 -10.14 -5.06 19.41
C GLY A 126 -11.47 -5.19 18.67
N HIS A 127 -11.98 -6.42 18.68
CA HIS A 127 -13.25 -6.86 18.12
C HIS A 127 -14.00 -7.68 19.18
N THR A 128 -15.31 -7.81 19.02
CA THR A 128 -16.13 -8.67 19.87
C THR A 128 -16.35 -10.05 19.23
N GLN A 129 -16.79 -11.03 20.02
CA GLN A 129 -17.19 -12.33 19.48
C GLN A 129 -18.41 -12.22 18.54
N ASP A 130 -19.29 -11.25 18.80
CA ASP A 130 -20.43 -10.96 17.92
C ASP A 130 -19.98 -10.44 16.55
N ASP A 131 -18.93 -9.62 16.50
CA ASP A 131 -18.31 -9.20 15.23
C ASP A 131 -17.79 -10.39 14.43
N VAL A 132 -17.08 -11.30 15.10
CA VAL A 132 -16.57 -12.53 14.49
C VAL A 132 -17.70 -13.38 13.95
N TYR A 133 -18.75 -13.59 14.73
CA TYR A 133 -19.93 -14.36 14.33
C TYR A 133 -20.64 -13.74 13.12
N LYS A 134 -20.88 -12.42 13.14
CA LYS A 134 -21.53 -11.69 12.05
C LYS A 134 -20.73 -11.77 10.75
N VAL A 135 -19.41 -11.59 10.81
CA VAL A 135 -18.54 -11.71 9.63
C VAL A 135 -18.53 -13.15 9.11
N ALA A 136 -18.42 -14.16 9.99
CA ALA A 136 -18.52 -15.56 9.61
C ALA A 136 -19.85 -15.87 8.89
N LYS A 137 -20.97 -15.33 9.39
CA LYS A 137 -22.30 -15.46 8.77
C LYS A 137 -22.34 -14.81 7.38
N ILE A 138 -21.84 -13.58 7.23
CA ILE A 138 -21.80 -12.85 5.95
C ILE A 138 -21.01 -13.66 4.91
N VAL A 139 -19.78 -14.08 5.24
CA VAL A 139 -18.95 -14.81 4.26
C VAL A 139 -19.57 -16.15 3.88
N ARG A 140 -20.19 -16.88 4.82
CA ARG A 140 -20.82 -18.19 4.55
C ARG A 140 -22.06 -18.08 3.68
N ALA A 141 -22.85 -17.03 3.87
CA ALA A 141 -24.02 -16.73 3.04
C ALA A 141 -23.64 -16.31 1.60
N GLY A 142 -22.36 -16.35 1.23
CA GLY A 142 -21.89 -15.90 -0.08
C GLY A 142 -21.83 -14.38 -0.19
N GLY A 143 -21.69 -13.67 0.94
CA GLY A 143 -21.46 -12.23 0.95
C GLY A 143 -20.24 -11.88 0.09
N ASP A 144 -20.42 -10.88 -0.77
CA ASP A 144 -19.39 -10.34 -1.63
C ASP A 144 -18.55 -9.28 -0.91
N LEU A 145 -17.61 -8.67 -1.63
CA LEU A 145 -16.75 -7.61 -1.11
C LEU A 145 -17.54 -6.40 -0.62
N GLU A 146 -18.69 -6.10 -1.23
CA GLU A 146 -19.53 -4.96 -0.85
C GLU A 146 -20.15 -5.18 0.52
N LYS A 147 -20.89 -6.28 0.69
CA LYS A 147 -21.54 -6.61 1.97
C LYS A 147 -20.54 -6.73 3.11
N LEU A 148 -19.33 -7.23 2.81
CA LEU A 148 -18.26 -7.27 3.80
C LEU A 148 -17.71 -5.89 4.12
N ALA A 149 -17.52 -5.01 3.13
CA ALA A 149 -17.05 -3.64 3.37
C ALA A 149 -18.06 -2.85 4.22
N ASP A 150 -19.35 -2.97 3.91
CA ASP A 150 -20.44 -2.31 4.65
C ASP A 150 -20.44 -2.67 6.15
N TYR A 151 -20.00 -3.88 6.50
CA TYR A 151 -19.87 -4.31 7.89
C TYR A 151 -18.50 -3.97 8.50
N LEU A 152 -17.41 -4.34 7.80
CA LEU A 152 -16.06 -4.25 8.33
C LEU A 152 -15.58 -2.81 8.47
N VAL A 153 -15.97 -1.90 7.56
CA VAL A 153 -15.53 -0.50 7.63
C VAL A 153 -16.05 0.18 8.90
N PRO A 154 -17.36 0.19 9.22
CA PRO A 154 -17.85 0.72 10.50
C PRO A 154 -17.30 -0.01 11.72
N MET A 155 -17.23 -1.34 11.69
CA MET A 155 -16.72 -2.16 12.80
C MET A 155 -15.29 -1.75 13.18
N VAL A 156 -14.42 -1.53 12.19
CA VAL A 156 -13.04 -1.15 12.42
C VAL A 156 -12.87 0.36 12.61
N ASN A 157 -13.57 1.21 11.86
CA ASN A 157 -13.17 2.62 11.74
C ASN A 157 -13.96 3.59 12.60
N SER A 158 -15.11 3.21 13.13
CA SER A 158 -15.90 4.07 14.03
C SER A 158 -15.07 4.59 15.22
N ARG A 159 -14.13 3.78 15.71
CA ARG A 159 -13.19 4.16 16.78
C ARG A 159 -12.26 5.33 16.46
N PHE A 160 -12.04 5.67 15.18
CA PHE A 160 -11.24 6.83 14.79
C PHE A 160 -12.04 8.13 14.74
N ILE A 161 -13.37 8.04 14.90
CA ILE A 161 -14.31 9.16 14.77
C ILE A 161 -15.32 9.15 15.94
N ASP A 162 -14.84 8.81 17.13
CA ASP A 162 -15.63 8.79 18.39
C ASP A 162 -16.91 7.94 18.35
N GLY A 163 -16.85 6.80 17.66
CA GLY A 163 -17.98 5.87 17.55
C GLY A 163 -19.11 6.36 16.63
N LYS A 164 -18.95 7.49 15.94
CA LYS A 164 -19.95 8.01 15.02
C LYS A 164 -20.23 6.99 13.89
N PRO A 165 -21.49 6.89 13.42
CA PRO A 165 -21.82 6.08 12.25
C PRO A 165 -21.02 6.51 11.03
N ILE A 166 -20.52 5.53 10.27
CA ILE A 166 -19.88 5.79 8.96
C ILE A 166 -20.96 5.66 7.88
N PRO A 167 -21.28 6.73 7.14
CA PRO A 167 -22.34 6.70 6.15
C PRO A 167 -21.90 5.89 4.91
N LYS A 168 -22.87 5.24 4.24
CA LYS A 168 -22.62 4.41 3.05
C LYS A 168 -21.80 5.12 1.96
N PRO A 169 -22.03 6.41 1.63
CA PRO A 169 -21.18 7.14 0.69
C PRO A 169 -19.69 7.13 1.04
N ALA A 170 -19.32 7.25 2.32
CA ALA A 170 -17.92 7.19 2.74
C ALA A 170 -17.32 5.77 2.60
N ILE A 171 -18.14 4.73 2.81
CA ILE A 171 -17.72 3.34 2.59
C ILE A 171 -17.50 3.09 1.09
N ASP A 172 -18.41 3.57 0.24
CA ASP A 172 -18.29 3.43 -1.22
C ASP A 172 -17.10 4.20 -1.77
N ALA A 173 -16.88 5.43 -1.31
CA ALA A 173 -15.69 6.21 -1.60
C ALA A 173 -14.40 5.48 -1.18
N ALA A 174 -14.38 4.83 -0.01
CA ALA A 174 -13.24 4.05 0.44
C ALA A 174 -12.93 2.83 -0.45
N ARG A 175 -13.96 2.22 -1.06
CA ARG A 175 -13.82 1.05 -1.94
C ARG A 175 -13.22 1.36 -3.31
N THR A 176 -13.29 2.61 -3.76
CA THR A 176 -12.85 3.00 -5.11
C THR A 176 -11.34 3.23 -5.19
N ALA A 177 -10.64 3.35 -4.05
CA ALA A 177 -9.21 3.63 -4.00
C ALA A 177 -8.36 2.67 -4.87
N LEU A 178 -7.42 3.22 -5.63
CA LEU A 178 -6.51 2.41 -6.44
C LEU A 178 -5.52 1.63 -5.56
N ASN A 179 -5.29 0.37 -5.94
CA ASN A 179 -4.37 -0.54 -5.24
C ASN A 179 -3.20 -0.98 -6.12
N SER A 180 -3.21 -0.66 -7.42
CA SER A 180 -2.12 -0.98 -8.34
C SER A 180 -1.95 0.09 -9.42
N ILE A 181 -0.72 0.26 -9.91
CA ILE A 181 -0.41 1.17 -11.02
C ILE A 181 -1.20 0.79 -12.28
N GLY A 182 -1.43 -0.52 -12.51
CA GLY A 182 -2.20 -1.00 -13.66
C GLY A 182 -3.65 -0.49 -13.66
N ASP A 183 -4.27 -0.36 -12.47
CA ASP A 183 -5.62 0.18 -12.36
C ASP A 183 -5.67 1.68 -12.70
N ALA A 184 -4.58 2.41 -12.46
CA ALA A 184 -4.47 3.85 -12.75
C ALA A 184 -4.40 4.18 -14.24
N ILE A 185 -4.02 3.21 -15.08
CA ILE A 185 -3.94 3.41 -16.54
C ILE A 185 -5.34 3.44 -17.16
N ARG A 186 -6.37 2.89 -16.48
CA ARG A 186 -7.75 2.91 -16.95
C ARG A 186 -8.41 4.24 -16.53
N PRO A 187 -8.73 5.16 -17.47
CA PRO A 187 -9.16 6.52 -17.12
C PRO A 187 -10.38 6.58 -16.20
N GLY A 188 -11.39 5.73 -16.45
CA GLY A 188 -12.59 5.68 -15.62
C GLY A 188 -12.31 5.21 -14.18
N ASN A 189 -11.42 4.22 -14.00
CA ASN A 189 -11.04 3.78 -12.66
C ASN A 189 -10.29 4.87 -11.91
N TYR A 190 -9.37 5.55 -12.60
CA TYR A 190 -8.61 6.65 -12.02
C TYR A 190 -9.52 7.80 -11.57
N GLN A 191 -10.44 8.27 -12.42
CA GLN A 191 -11.36 9.36 -12.10
C GLN A 191 -12.25 9.02 -10.90
N THR A 192 -12.86 7.83 -10.89
CA THR A 192 -13.70 7.36 -9.78
C THR A 192 -12.92 7.23 -8.48
N ALA A 193 -11.68 6.74 -8.54
CA ALA A 193 -10.83 6.61 -7.37
C ALA A 193 -10.36 7.98 -6.83
N HIS A 194 -9.97 8.89 -7.72
CA HIS A 194 -9.56 10.26 -7.38
C HIS A 194 -10.69 11.01 -6.68
N GLN A 195 -11.87 11.02 -7.28
CA GLN A 195 -13.08 11.62 -6.69
C GLN A 195 -13.45 10.97 -5.35
N GLY A 196 -13.43 9.63 -5.28
CA GLY A 196 -13.71 8.92 -4.03
C GLY A 196 -12.72 9.25 -2.92
N MET A 197 -11.42 9.41 -3.22
CA MET A 197 -10.44 9.83 -2.22
C MET A 197 -10.68 11.26 -1.72
N HIS A 198 -11.18 12.15 -2.57
CA HIS A 198 -11.60 13.49 -2.15
C HIS A 198 -12.79 13.45 -1.19
N GLU A 199 -13.85 12.73 -1.56
CA GLU A 199 -15.05 12.57 -0.73
C GLU A 199 -14.72 11.93 0.62
N LEU A 200 -13.89 10.90 0.62
CA LEU A 200 -13.43 10.25 1.84
C LEU A 200 -12.57 11.18 2.69
N GLY A 201 -11.66 11.94 2.07
CA GLY A 201 -10.84 12.94 2.76
C GLY A 201 -11.68 14.03 3.43
N ASP A 202 -12.75 14.49 2.76
CA ASP A 202 -13.68 15.49 3.30
C ASP A 202 -14.49 14.92 4.47
N PHE A 203 -15.00 13.70 4.35
CA PHE A 203 -15.64 12.99 5.45
C PHE A 203 -14.71 12.86 6.66
N CYS A 204 -13.49 12.34 6.48
CA CYS A 204 -12.53 12.15 7.57
C CYS A 204 -12.15 13.49 8.22
N THR A 205 -12.01 14.56 7.42
CA THR A 205 -11.71 15.92 7.94
C THR A 205 -12.84 16.42 8.84
N ALA A 206 -14.10 16.20 8.46
CA ALA A 206 -15.24 16.63 9.25
C ALA A 206 -15.50 15.74 10.48
N ALA A 207 -15.16 14.45 10.41
CA ALA A 207 -15.53 13.47 11.43
C ALA A 207 -14.53 13.37 12.60
N ILE A 208 -13.23 13.57 12.33
CA ILE A 208 -12.15 13.45 13.33
C ILE A 208 -12.18 14.64 14.28
N THR A 209 -12.10 14.35 15.58
CA THR A 209 -12.07 15.34 16.67
C THR A 209 -10.68 15.50 17.30
N LEU A 210 -9.79 14.54 17.05
CA LEU A 210 -8.42 14.56 17.56
C LEU A 210 -7.57 15.60 16.81
N PRO A 211 -6.55 16.19 17.47
CA PRO A 211 -5.62 17.09 16.82
C PRO A 211 -4.85 16.40 15.67
N PRO A 212 -4.54 17.10 14.55
CA PRO A 212 -3.78 16.54 13.41
C PRO A 212 -2.42 15.92 13.77
N GLU A 213 -1.82 16.37 14.86
CA GLU A 213 -0.55 15.89 15.43
C GLU A 213 -0.70 14.49 16.03
N GLN A 214 -1.92 14.11 16.40
CA GLN A 214 -2.26 12.79 16.95
C GLN A 214 -2.93 11.89 15.92
N LEU A 215 -3.75 12.44 15.02
CA LEU A 215 -4.42 11.67 13.98
C LEU A 215 -4.77 12.58 12.80
N LYS A 216 -4.23 12.28 11.60
CA LYS A 216 -4.60 13.02 10.39
C LYS A 216 -5.78 12.37 9.68
N PRO A 217 -6.60 13.15 8.95
CA PRO A 217 -7.62 12.61 8.04
C PRO A 217 -7.08 11.52 7.10
N MET A 218 -5.86 11.69 6.60
CA MET A 218 -5.24 10.71 5.70
C MET A 218 -4.92 9.36 6.35
N ASP A 219 -4.68 9.32 7.67
CA ASP A 219 -4.49 8.04 8.37
C ASP A 219 -5.80 7.24 8.45
N VAL A 220 -6.91 7.94 8.68
CA VAL A 220 -8.25 7.33 8.78
C VAL A 220 -8.75 6.94 7.40
N ALA A 221 -8.61 7.83 6.39
CA ALA A 221 -8.94 7.54 5.00
C ALA A 221 -8.16 6.31 4.50
N HIS A 222 -6.84 6.27 4.78
CA HIS A 222 -6.01 5.10 4.48
C HIS A 222 -6.59 3.81 5.08
N ASN A 223 -6.90 3.83 6.38
CA ASN A 223 -7.40 2.64 7.09
C ASN A 223 -8.79 2.22 6.59
N MET A 224 -9.69 3.18 6.32
CA MET A 224 -11.00 2.91 5.75
C MET A 224 -10.89 2.22 4.39
N SER A 225 -10.09 2.76 3.47
CA SER A 225 -9.86 2.11 2.16
C SER A 225 -9.13 0.77 2.29
N ALA A 226 -8.20 0.64 3.23
CA ALA A 226 -7.51 -0.62 3.48
C ALA A 226 -8.47 -1.71 3.99
N VAL A 227 -9.40 -1.34 4.87
CA VAL A 227 -10.44 -2.24 5.35
C VAL A 227 -11.40 -2.61 4.21
N ALA A 228 -11.91 -1.60 3.49
CA ALA A 228 -12.87 -1.77 2.41
C ALA A 228 -12.33 -2.65 1.26
N CYS A 229 -11.05 -2.53 0.92
CA CYS A 229 -10.46 -3.22 -0.23
C CYS A 229 -9.63 -4.46 0.15
N SER A 230 -8.64 -4.28 1.04
CA SER A 230 -7.63 -5.31 1.28
C SER A 230 -8.03 -6.28 2.39
N PHE A 231 -8.65 -5.78 3.46
CA PHE A 231 -9.07 -6.62 4.60
C PHE A 231 -10.29 -7.49 4.25
N THR A 232 -11.28 -6.94 3.53
CA THR A 232 -12.40 -7.70 2.96
C THR A 232 -11.92 -8.87 2.09
N LYS A 233 -10.95 -8.63 1.21
CA LYS A 233 -10.29 -9.68 0.41
C LYS A 233 -9.57 -10.70 1.29
N ALA A 234 -8.84 -10.26 2.32
CA ALA A 234 -8.17 -11.17 3.25
C ALA A 234 -9.17 -12.09 3.99
N VAL A 235 -10.32 -11.55 4.40
CA VAL A 235 -11.41 -12.32 5.02
C VAL A 235 -11.95 -13.40 4.07
N LEU A 236 -12.15 -13.08 2.80
CA LEU A 236 -12.56 -14.06 1.79
C LEU A 236 -11.47 -15.10 1.52
N THR A 237 -10.20 -14.70 1.49
CA THR A 237 -9.06 -15.62 1.37
C THR A 237 -9.02 -16.59 2.55
N LEU A 238 -9.23 -16.12 3.78
CA LEU A 238 -9.32 -16.98 4.96
C LEU A 238 -10.50 -17.94 4.88
N LYS A 239 -11.68 -17.46 4.46
CA LYS A 239 -12.86 -18.31 4.22
C LYS A 239 -12.56 -19.46 3.26
N ALA A 240 -11.78 -19.21 2.20
CA ALA A 240 -11.39 -20.24 1.24
C ALA A 240 -10.31 -21.20 1.78
N ASN A 241 -9.61 -20.86 2.86
CA ASN A 241 -8.50 -21.62 3.43
C ASN A 241 -8.59 -21.68 4.98
N PRO A 242 -9.71 -22.15 5.55
CA PRO A 242 -9.98 -22.00 6.99
C PRO A 242 -9.06 -22.85 7.87
N THR A 243 -8.35 -23.83 7.31
CA THR A 243 -7.42 -24.70 8.05
C THR A 243 -5.95 -24.33 7.89
N THR A 244 -5.62 -23.36 7.03
CA THR A 244 -4.24 -22.90 6.85
C THR A 244 -3.88 -21.89 7.94
N PRO A 245 -2.80 -22.09 8.72
CA PRO A 245 -2.38 -21.11 9.72
C PRO A 245 -2.25 -19.69 9.16
N ILE A 246 -2.69 -18.68 9.92
CA ILE A 246 -2.77 -17.28 9.46
C ILE A 246 -1.41 -16.75 8.97
N ASP A 247 -0.34 -17.07 9.68
CA ASP A 247 1.04 -16.72 9.35
C ASP A 247 1.51 -17.36 8.04
N GLN A 248 1.10 -18.59 7.76
CA GLN A 248 1.38 -19.24 6.49
C GLN A 248 0.52 -18.67 5.36
N LEU A 249 -0.78 -18.46 5.60
CA LEU A 249 -1.74 -18.03 4.59
C LEU A 249 -1.39 -16.65 4.03
N PHE A 250 -1.05 -15.70 4.91
CA PHE A 250 -0.78 -14.31 4.54
C PHE A 250 0.70 -13.99 4.33
N THR A 251 1.55 -15.02 4.24
CA THR A 251 2.91 -14.92 3.69
C THR A 251 3.01 -15.50 2.27
N ILE A 252 1.93 -16.05 1.72
CA ILE A 252 1.85 -16.44 0.31
C ILE A 252 1.74 -15.17 -0.56
N PRO A 253 2.63 -14.96 -1.55
CA PRO A 253 2.69 -13.72 -2.34
C PRO A 253 1.35 -13.20 -2.88
N ARG A 254 0.48 -14.10 -3.34
CA ARG A 254 -0.84 -13.75 -3.93
C ARG A 254 -1.89 -13.33 -2.90
N ASN A 255 -1.67 -13.61 -1.62
CA ASN A 255 -2.63 -13.36 -0.54
C ASN A 255 -2.30 -12.10 0.27
N LEU A 256 -1.17 -11.42 -0.02
CA LEU A 256 -0.76 -10.25 0.75
C LEU A 256 -1.66 -9.03 0.49
N PRO A 257 -2.18 -8.39 1.55
CA PRO A 257 -2.93 -7.12 1.45
C PRO A 257 -2.13 -5.96 0.83
N THR A 258 -0.82 -5.94 1.05
CA THR A 258 0.09 -4.89 0.57
C THR A 258 1.31 -5.54 -0.10
N PRO A 259 1.28 -5.73 -1.43
CA PRO A 259 2.33 -6.49 -2.11
C PRO A 259 3.65 -5.73 -2.28
N ASN A 260 3.59 -4.39 -2.33
CA ASN A 260 4.74 -3.54 -2.58
C ASN A 260 4.69 -2.27 -1.74
N ILE A 261 5.86 -1.71 -1.41
CA ILE A 261 5.97 -0.35 -0.88
C ILE A 261 7.00 0.47 -1.67
N PRO A 262 6.70 1.72 -2.01
CA PRO A 262 7.61 2.60 -2.72
C PRO A 262 8.61 3.32 -1.78
N ARG A 263 9.78 3.64 -2.33
CA ARG A 263 10.76 4.61 -1.82
C ARG A 263 11.25 5.48 -2.98
N ILE A 264 11.84 6.63 -2.68
CA ILE A 264 12.43 7.53 -3.68
C ILE A 264 13.91 7.73 -3.38
N ALA A 265 14.73 7.80 -4.43
CA ALA A 265 16.11 8.22 -4.28
C ALA A 265 16.14 9.72 -3.92
N VAL A 266 16.80 10.06 -2.81
CA VAL A 266 17.03 11.45 -2.39
C VAL A 266 18.45 11.92 -2.70
N ALA A 267 19.35 10.98 -3.00
CA ALA A 267 20.71 11.25 -3.44
C ALA A 267 21.12 10.27 -4.54
N SER A 268 22.16 10.63 -5.30
CA SER A 268 22.77 9.75 -6.30
C SER A 268 23.58 8.67 -5.60
N SER A 269 23.29 7.40 -5.87
CA SER A 269 23.96 6.28 -5.22
C SER A 269 23.79 4.97 -5.99
N THR A 270 24.76 4.07 -5.92
CA THR A 270 24.60 2.66 -6.32
C THR A 270 24.01 1.80 -5.20
N CYS A 271 23.72 2.40 -4.04
CA CYS A 271 23.25 1.74 -2.82
C CYS A 271 24.19 0.60 -2.37
N GLY A 272 25.50 0.85 -2.35
CA GLY A 272 26.49 -0.18 -2.02
C GLY A 272 26.56 -1.29 -3.07
N ASP A 273 26.69 -0.88 -4.34
CA ASP A 273 26.80 -1.76 -5.51
C ASP A 273 25.59 -2.67 -5.80
N LEU A 274 24.46 -2.42 -5.14
CA LEU A 274 23.20 -3.07 -5.47
C LEU A 274 22.76 -2.75 -6.90
N LEU A 275 23.03 -1.53 -7.38
CA LEU A 275 22.70 -1.08 -8.73
C LEU A 275 23.90 -1.12 -9.67
N ALA A 276 23.66 -1.20 -10.98
CA ALA A 276 24.72 -1.18 -12.00
C ALA A 276 25.22 0.25 -12.29
N TYR A 277 24.33 1.22 -12.13
CA TYR A 277 24.57 2.64 -12.31
C TYR A 277 23.76 3.41 -11.26
N PRO A 278 24.18 4.63 -10.89
CA PRO A 278 23.59 5.34 -9.77
C PRO A 278 22.11 5.70 -9.99
N THR A 279 21.40 5.88 -8.89
CA THR A 279 20.08 6.52 -8.86
C THR A 279 20.14 7.96 -9.33
N VAL A 280 19.00 8.48 -9.80
CA VAL A 280 18.79 9.89 -10.07
C VAL A 280 17.91 10.46 -8.93
N PRO A 281 18.41 11.45 -8.16
CA PRO A 281 17.65 12.08 -7.10
C PRO A 281 16.28 12.56 -7.58
N ASN A 282 15.27 12.37 -6.75
CA ASN A 282 13.87 12.77 -6.96
C ASN A 282 13.19 12.10 -8.16
N LYS A 283 13.86 11.16 -8.84
CA LYS A 283 13.33 10.48 -10.04
C LYS A 283 13.27 8.97 -9.89
N THR A 284 14.34 8.35 -9.37
CA THR A 284 14.35 6.89 -9.21
C THR A 284 13.42 6.46 -8.09
N ILE A 285 12.45 5.60 -8.40
CA ILE A 285 11.55 4.99 -7.43
C ILE A 285 11.97 3.55 -7.18
N PHE A 286 12.16 3.17 -5.91
CA PHE A 286 12.32 1.77 -5.54
C PHE A 286 10.96 1.18 -5.20
N LEU A 287 10.56 0.10 -5.88
CA LEU A 287 9.43 -0.73 -5.51
C LEU A 287 9.94 -1.95 -4.73
N LEU A 288 9.75 -1.91 -3.42
CA LEU A 288 10.15 -2.98 -2.51
C LEU A 288 9.05 -4.04 -2.48
N SER A 289 9.31 -5.22 -3.04
CA SER A 289 8.35 -6.33 -3.10
C SER A 289 8.24 -7.03 -1.75
N LEU A 290 7.23 -6.63 -0.99
CA LEU A 290 6.87 -7.25 0.27
C LEU A 290 6.34 -8.67 0.07
N ALA A 291 5.63 -8.92 -1.02
CA ALA A 291 5.13 -10.25 -1.39
C ALA A 291 6.27 -11.26 -1.57
N SER A 292 7.32 -10.89 -2.32
CA SER A 292 8.50 -11.75 -2.48
C SER A 292 9.20 -11.96 -1.15
N ALA A 293 9.35 -10.91 -0.35
CA ALA A 293 10.04 -10.98 0.93
C ALA A 293 9.30 -11.85 1.96
N ALA A 294 7.99 -11.65 2.12
CA ALA A 294 7.15 -12.46 2.99
C ALA A 294 7.18 -13.94 2.60
N GLY A 295 7.10 -14.23 1.29
CA GLY A 295 7.16 -15.59 0.77
C GLY A 295 8.50 -16.28 1.05
N ALA A 296 9.60 -15.54 0.95
CA ALA A 296 10.96 -16.02 1.19
C ALA A 296 11.26 -16.22 2.68
N THR A 297 10.82 -15.32 3.56
CA THR A 297 11.13 -15.39 5.00
C THR A 297 10.06 -16.03 5.85
N LYS A 298 8.87 -16.31 5.28
CA LYS A 298 7.67 -16.76 6.01
C LYS A 298 7.32 -15.85 7.19
N SER A 299 7.52 -14.54 7.02
CA SER A 299 7.33 -13.57 8.10
C SER A 299 6.18 -12.62 7.80
N LEU A 300 5.21 -12.56 8.71
CA LEU A 300 4.15 -11.55 8.68
C LEU A 300 4.68 -10.12 8.82
N PHE A 301 5.92 -9.92 9.27
CA PHE A 301 6.56 -8.60 9.24
C PHE A 301 6.41 -7.95 7.86
N TYR A 302 6.73 -8.69 6.79
CA TYR A 302 6.64 -8.18 5.42
C TYR A 302 5.20 -8.01 4.93
N THR A 303 4.22 -8.70 5.51
CA THR A 303 2.79 -8.49 5.20
C THR A 303 2.31 -7.10 5.63
N PHE A 304 2.95 -6.51 6.63
CA PHE A 304 2.56 -5.25 7.27
C PHE A 304 3.57 -4.11 7.06
N GLY A 305 4.46 -4.26 6.09
CA GLY A 305 5.45 -3.24 5.71
C GLY A 305 6.87 -3.78 5.77
N SER A 306 7.86 -2.89 5.85
CA SER A 306 9.26 -3.26 6.10
C SER A 306 10.05 -2.16 6.80
N GLY A 307 9.34 -1.18 7.38
CA GLY A 307 9.91 0.00 8.00
C GLY A 307 10.28 -0.20 9.47
N THR A 308 10.70 0.89 10.10
CA THR A 308 11.01 0.95 11.53
C THR A 308 9.75 0.80 12.39
N PRO A 309 9.88 0.46 13.69
CA PRO A 309 8.73 0.28 14.58
C PRO A 309 7.75 1.46 14.57
N GLU A 310 8.26 2.70 14.52
CA GLU A 310 7.46 3.94 14.59
C GLU A 310 6.57 4.15 13.36
N ARG A 311 6.83 3.43 12.26
CA ARG A 311 6.11 3.55 11.00
C ARG A 311 5.63 2.21 10.45
N SER A 312 5.78 1.15 11.24
CA SER A 312 5.17 -0.15 10.97
C SER A 312 3.65 -0.03 11.03
N CYS A 313 2.93 -0.86 10.26
CA CYS A 313 1.47 -0.81 10.24
C CYS A 313 0.90 -1.13 11.63
N ALA A 314 0.20 -0.16 12.22
CA ALA A 314 -0.45 -0.31 13.52
C ALA A 314 -1.62 -1.31 13.50
N PHE A 315 -2.11 -1.69 12.31
CA PHE A 315 -3.22 -2.63 12.12
C PHE A 315 -2.84 -4.09 12.34
N LYS A 316 -1.54 -4.42 12.33
CA LYS A 316 -1.06 -5.82 12.43
C LYS A 316 -1.67 -6.60 13.61
N PRO A 317 -1.62 -6.11 14.87
CA PRO A 317 -2.13 -6.87 16.01
C PRO A 317 -3.64 -7.13 15.93
N PHE A 318 -4.42 -6.11 15.50
CA PHE A 318 -5.85 -6.25 15.27
C PHE A 318 -6.14 -7.31 14.19
N PHE A 319 -5.42 -7.26 13.07
CA PHE A 319 -5.57 -8.23 11.99
C PHE A 319 -5.30 -9.66 12.48
N GLU A 320 -4.19 -9.89 13.18
CA GLU A 320 -3.80 -11.22 13.65
C GLU A 320 -4.84 -11.81 14.61
N ALA A 321 -5.30 -11.01 15.57
CA ALA A 321 -6.32 -11.41 16.52
C ALA A 321 -7.65 -11.73 15.82
N PHE A 322 -8.15 -10.80 14.99
CA PHE A 322 -9.43 -10.96 14.29
C PHE A 322 -9.41 -12.17 13.34
N MET A 323 -8.34 -12.32 12.55
CA MET A 323 -8.23 -13.44 11.62
C MET A 323 -8.12 -14.78 12.34
N SER A 324 -7.44 -14.83 13.48
CA SER A 324 -7.38 -16.05 14.30
C SER A 324 -8.76 -16.45 14.83
N ASP A 325 -9.52 -15.50 15.38
CA ASP A 325 -10.85 -15.80 15.93
C ASP A 325 -11.87 -16.12 14.82
N LEU A 326 -11.83 -15.39 13.71
CA LEU A 326 -12.62 -15.70 12.53
C LEU A 326 -12.28 -17.09 11.98
N GLN A 327 -11.02 -17.46 11.95
CA GLN A 327 -10.60 -18.80 11.53
C GLN A 327 -11.22 -19.88 12.41
N LYS A 328 -11.12 -19.75 13.73
CA LYS A 328 -11.73 -20.68 14.69
C LYS A 328 -13.23 -20.79 14.46
N GLU A 329 -13.91 -19.66 14.28
CA GLU A 329 -15.36 -19.62 14.05
C GLU A 329 -15.75 -20.30 12.73
N LEU A 330 -14.97 -20.06 11.67
CA LEU A 330 -15.18 -20.69 10.37
C LEU A 330 -14.93 -22.20 10.42
N VAL A 331 -13.98 -22.69 11.22
CA VAL A 331 -13.77 -24.13 11.43
C VAL A 331 -14.92 -24.72 12.25
N ARG A 332 -15.30 -24.07 13.36
CA ARG A 332 -16.34 -24.52 14.29
C ARG A 332 -17.69 -24.74 13.59
N GLN A 333 -18.08 -23.82 12.72
CA GLN A 333 -19.36 -23.91 12.02
C GLN A 333 -19.36 -24.93 10.85
N GLY A 334 -18.25 -25.64 10.55
CA GLY A 334 -18.16 -26.69 9.51
C GLY A 334 -18.34 -26.20 8.06
N PRO A 335 -18.20 -27.03 7.01
CA PRO A 335 -18.49 -26.57 5.65
C PRO A 335 -19.94 -26.07 5.52
N PRO A 336 -20.24 -25.08 4.66
CA PRO A 336 -21.62 -24.68 4.40
C PRO A 336 -22.41 -25.91 3.92
N ALA A 337 -23.60 -26.12 4.47
CA ALA A 337 -24.47 -27.22 4.06
C ALA A 337 -24.61 -27.18 2.52
N LYS A 338 -24.27 -28.30 1.85
CA LYS A 338 -24.51 -28.42 0.41
C LYS A 338 -26.01 -28.16 0.20
N LYS A 339 -26.37 -27.15 -0.59
CA LYS A 339 -27.76 -27.00 -1.04
C LYS A 339 -28.12 -28.33 -1.71
N ALA A 340 -29.12 -29.02 -1.19
CA ALA A 340 -29.75 -30.11 -1.91
C ALA A 340 -30.25 -29.51 -3.23
N VAL A 341 -29.71 -30.01 -4.33
CA VAL A 341 -30.17 -29.71 -5.69
C VAL A 341 -31.45 -30.49 -5.91
#